data_AF-A0A800KJ56-F1
#
_entry.id   AF-A0A800KJ56-F1
#
_cell.length_a   1.000
_cell.length_b   1.000
_cell.length_c   1.000
_cell.angle_alpha   90.00
_cell.angle_beta   90.00
_cell.angle_gamma   90.00
#
_symmetry.space_group_name_H-M   'P 1'
#
loop_
_entity.id
_entity.type
_entity.pdbx_description
1 polymer ?
#
loop_
_entity_poly.entity_id
_entity_poly.type
_entity_poly.pdbx_seq_one_letter_code
_entity_poly.pdbx_strand_id
1 'polypeptide(L)'
;MKLPIKLDRPIAFFDLETTGLDPKRDRIVELAIILLSPDKDDFQRVRRFNPGIPIHPEASAVHGIFDADLVKEAPFESRSRNLFRLLDPCDLGGFNVRRFDLPMLIAEFARCGMQFDHRNRRVIDVQTIYHRKEPRDLSAAARFYLDVQHTEAHTAMSDIQTTVAVLDAQLTRYPDLSPDMDSLHSYCDRSPLRIGFDEWFRREGEDVIFVKGKHKGQTLQSVALGKSDYLYWMQNKIEDLHPEAKKEIEKALALTTADT
;
A
#
# COMPACT_ATOMS: atom_id res chain seq x y z
N MET A 1 -2.45 27.34 -14.72
CA MET A 1 -1.22 26.60 -14.29
C MET A 1 -0.33 26.44 -15.53
N LYS A 2 1.01 26.41 -15.44
CA LYS A 2 1.85 26.17 -16.65
C LYS A 2 2.53 24.82 -16.55
N LEU A 3 2.02 23.83 -17.30
CA LEU A 3 2.74 22.57 -17.51
C LEU A 3 3.76 22.75 -18.65
N PRO A 4 5.01 22.29 -18.49
CA PRO A 4 6.00 22.27 -19.57
C PRO A 4 5.72 21.12 -20.56
N ILE A 5 4.45 20.94 -20.96
CA ILE A 5 3.98 19.90 -21.85
C ILE A 5 3.10 20.56 -22.91
N LYS A 6 3.32 20.24 -24.18
CA LYS A 6 2.43 20.67 -25.27
C LYS A 6 1.19 19.77 -25.25
N LEU A 7 0.03 20.35 -24.94
CA LEU A 7 -1.26 19.66 -25.00
C LEU A 7 -1.81 19.73 -26.43
N ASP A 8 -2.24 18.59 -26.96
CA ASP A 8 -2.96 18.42 -28.23
C ASP A 8 -4.46 18.12 -28.02
N ARG A 9 -4.88 17.84 -26.78
CA ARG A 9 -6.26 17.80 -26.27
C ARG A 9 -6.27 18.19 -24.78
N PRO A 10 -7.43 18.51 -24.18
CA PRO A 10 -7.50 18.83 -22.75
C PRO A 10 -7.04 17.66 -21.86
N ILE A 11 -6.53 17.96 -20.67
CA ILE A 11 -6.23 16.97 -19.63
C ILE A 11 -6.92 17.35 -18.33
N ALA A 12 -7.61 16.40 -17.71
CA ALA A 12 -8.24 16.55 -16.42
C ALA A 12 -7.40 15.84 -15.35
N PHE A 13 -6.81 16.63 -14.45
CA PHE A 13 -6.27 16.12 -13.20
C PHE A 13 -7.37 16.06 -12.16
N PHE A 14 -7.52 14.93 -11.48
CA PHE A 14 -8.55 14.77 -10.47
C PHE A 14 -8.12 13.88 -9.32
N ASP A 15 -8.83 14.07 -8.22
CA ASP A 15 -8.66 13.36 -6.95
C ASP A 15 -10.04 13.18 -6.31
N LEU A 16 -10.25 12.04 -5.64
CA LEU A 16 -11.52 11.65 -5.06
C LEU A 16 -11.42 11.40 -3.57
N GLU A 17 -12.42 11.92 -2.84
CA GLU A 17 -12.76 11.39 -1.53
C GLU A 17 -13.96 10.48 -1.65
N THR A 18 -13.95 9.38 -0.90
CA THR A 18 -14.90 8.28 -1.11
C THR A 18 -15.38 7.68 0.21
N THR A 19 -16.50 6.98 0.18
CA THR A 19 -17.03 6.30 1.37
C THR A 19 -16.12 5.21 1.89
N GLY A 20 -15.21 4.67 1.05
CA GLY A 20 -14.33 3.54 1.32
C GLY A 20 -13.52 3.15 0.07
N LEU A 21 -12.81 2.03 0.11
CA LEU A 21 -11.78 1.69 -0.89
C LEU A 21 -12.23 0.73 -2.00
N ASP A 22 -13.47 0.21 -2.00
CA ASP A 22 -13.96 -0.76 -2.98
C ASP A 22 -14.79 -0.09 -4.09
N PRO A 23 -14.27 0.03 -5.33
CA PRO A 23 -15.00 0.61 -6.45
C PRO A 23 -16.33 -0.05 -6.77
N LYS A 24 -16.58 -1.28 -6.33
CA LYS A 24 -17.86 -1.95 -6.54
C LYS A 24 -18.93 -1.48 -5.55
N ARG A 25 -18.54 -1.15 -4.32
CA ARG A 25 -19.46 -0.92 -3.20
C ARG A 25 -19.48 0.52 -2.71
N ASP A 26 -18.36 1.21 -2.78
CA ASP A 26 -18.21 2.57 -2.27
C ASP A 26 -18.65 3.63 -3.28
N ARG A 27 -18.80 4.86 -2.79
CA ARG A 27 -19.31 6.03 -3.53
C ARG A 27 -18.35 7.20 -3.41
N ILE A 28 -18.40 8.08 -4.40
CA ILE A 28 -17.66 9.33 -4.38
C ILE A 28 -18.40 10.34 -3.48
N VAL A 29 -17.69 10.94 -2.54
CA VAL A 29 -18.21 12.01 -1.67
C VAL A 29 -17.64 13.38 -2.00
N GLU A 30 -16.44 13.45 -2.57
CA GLU A 30 -15.85 14.68 -3.11
C GLU A 30 -15.06 14.37 -4.39
N LEU A 31 -15.10 15.31 -5.34
CA LEU A 31 -14.30 15.29 -6.56
C LEU A 31 -13.68 16.68 -6.75
N ALA A 32 -12.36 16.71 -6.71
CA ALA A 32 -11.56 17.86 -7.11
C ALA A 32 -11.06 17.65 -8.54
N ILE A 33 -11.22 18.66 -9.41
CA ILE A 33 -10.74 18.61 -10.80
C ILE A 33 -9.99 19.90 -11.13
N ILE A 34 -8.86 19.73 -11.81
CA ILE A 34 -8.19 20.77 -12.60
C ILE A 34 -8.17 20.31 -14.05
N LEU A 35 -8.85 21.04 -14.91
CA LEU A 35 -8.83 20.89 -16.36
C LEU A 35 -7.82 21.87 -16.94
N LEU A 36 -6.92 21.37 -17.78
CA LEU A 36 -5.96 22.17 -18.53
C LEU A 36 -6.20 21.97 -20.01
N SER A 37 -6.34 23.07 -20.75
CA SER A 37 -6.71 23.07 -22.17
C SER A 37 -5.55 23.52 -23.05
N PRO A 38 -5.41 23.03 -24.30
CA PRO A 38 -4.41 23.52 -25.25
C PRO A 38 -4.48 25.05 -25.46
N ASP A 39 -5.70 25.58 -25.45
CA ASP A 39 -5.99 27.01 -25.67
C ASP A 39 -5.91 27.85 -24.39
N LYS A 40 -5.47 27.26 -23.26
CA LYS A 40 -5.30 27.88 -21.93
C LYS A 40 -6.57 28.31 -21.20
N ASP A 41 -7.73 27.81 -21.62
CA ASP A 41 -8.96 27.86 -20.83
C ASP A 41 -8.90 26.81 -19.71
N ASP A 42 -8.10 27.12 -18.68
CA ASP A 42 -7.95 26.30 -17.49
C ASP A 42 -9.19 26.44 -16.60
N PHE A 43 -9.63 25.34 -16.00
CA PHE A 43 -10.78 25.30 -15.11
C PHE A 43 -10.48 24.48 -13.86
N GLN A 44 -10.90 24.95 -12.69
CA GLN A 44 -10.77 24.21 -11.45
C GLN A 44 -12.09 24.19 -10.69
N ARG A 45 -12.40 23.05 -10.07
CA ARG A 45 -13.65 22.88 -9.32
C ARG A 45 -13.53 21.75 -8.32
N VAL A 46 -14.07 21.99 -7.13
CA VAL A 46 -14.35 20.96 -6.13
C VAL A 46 -15.86 20.79 -6.03
N ARG A 47 -16.33 19.56 -5.91
CA ARG A 47 -17.73 19.25 -5.64
C ARG A 47 -17.87 18.10 -4.67
N ARG A 48 -18.79 18.26 -3.74
CA ARG A 48 -19.26 17.21 -2.86
C ARG A 48 -20.53 16.59 -3.38
N PHE A 49 -20.78 15.35 -2.98
CA PHE A 49 -21.96 14.59 -3.35
C PHE A 49 -22.53 13.89 -2.12
N ASN A 50 -23.85 13.79 -2.05
CA ASN A 50 -24.47 12.87 -1.11
C ASN A 50 -24.36 11.44 -1.66
N PRO A 51 -23.63 10.53 -0.99
CA PRO A 51 -23.40 9.17 -1.50
C PRO A 51 -24.61 8.24 -1.38
N GLY A 52 -25.63 8.61 -0.59
CA GLY A 52 -26.79 7.77 -0.30
C GLY A 52 -26.49 6.51 0.52
N ILE A 53 -25.25 6.34 0.99
CA ILE A 53 -24.80 5.27 1.90
C ILE A 53 -23.88 5.88 2.98
N PRO A 54 -23.75 5.25 4.16
CA PRO A 54 -22.83 5.73 5.19
C PRO A 54 -21.37 5.73 4.74
N ILE A 55 -20.60 6.73 5.17
CA ILE A 55 -19.14 6.76 5.02
C ILE A 55 -18.50 5.80 6.05
N HIS A 56 -17.51 5.00 5.63
CA HIS A 56 -16.74 4.19 6.58
C HIS A 56 -15.99 5.10 7.57
N PRO A 57 -16.01 4.83 8.89
CA PRO A 57 -15.33 5.69 9.87
C PRO A 57 -13.83 5.91 9.60
N GLU A 58 -13.16 4.88 9.06
CA GLU A 58 -11.76 4.97 8.66
C GLU A 58 -11.54 5.95 7.49
N ALA A 59 -12.47 6.03 6.54
CA ALA A 59 -12.41 7.00 5.45
C ALA A 59 -12.62 8.42 5.97
N SER A 60 -13.65 8.63 6.81
CA SER A 60 -13.85 9.94 7.47
C SER A 60 -12.65 10.37 8.29
N ALA A 61 -11.97 9.44 8.97
CA ALA A 61 -10.77 9.74 9.73
C ALA A 61 -9.59 10.20 8.86
N VAL A 62 -9.54 9.78 7.59
CA VAL A 62 -8.50 10.17 6.63
C VAL A 62 -8.80 11.53 6.02
N HIS A 63 -9.98 11.73 5.44
CA HIS A 63 -10.29 12.92 4.65
C HIS A 63 -11.13 13.98 5.38
N GLY A 64 -11.63 13.67 6.58
CA GLY A 64 -12.36 14.62 7.43
C GLY A 64 -13.75 15.02 6.93
N ILE A 65 -14.37 14.20 6.07
CA ILE A 65 -15.75 14.41 5.58
C ILE A 65 -16.64 13.38 6.26
N PHE A 66 -17.73 13.85 6.85
CA PHE A 66 -18.68 13.03 7.60
C PHE A 66 -20.05 13.06 6.92
N ASP A 67 -20.89 12.07 7.22
CA ASP A 67 -22.24 11.97 6.63
C ASP A 67 -23.05 13.26 6.81
N ALA A 68 -22.90 13.92 7.96
CA ALA A 68 -23.58 15.17 8.29
C ALA A 68 -23.23 16.33 7.32
N ASP A 69 -22.02 16.34 6.76
CA ASP A 69 -21.57 17.38 5.83
C ASP A 69 -22.24 17.27 4.46
N LEU A 70 -22.73 16.08 4.11
CA LEU A 70 -23.19 15.74 2.77
C LEU A 70 -24.72 15.67 2.64
N VAL A 71 -25.46 15.78 3.75
CA VAL A 71 -26.92 15.65 3.78
C VAL A 71 -27.61 16.58 2.77
N LYS A 72 -27.08 17.79 2.58
CA LYS A 72 -27.65 18.81 1.68
C LYS A 72 -27.07 18.77 0.26
N GLU A 73 -26.03 17.97 0.03
CA GLU A 73 -25.40 17.86 -1.28
C GLU A 73 -26.26 17.03 -2.24
N ALA A 74 -26.13 17.31 -3.53
CA ALA A 74 -26.84 16.53 -4.53
C ALA A 74 -26.13 15.18 -4.76
N PRO A 75 -26.84 14.10 -5.12
CA PRO A 75 -26.19 12.84 -5.47
C PRO A 75 -25.37 13.00 -6.76
N PHE A 76 -24.34 12.17 -6.95
CA PHE A 76 -23.49 12.18 -8.14
C PHE A 76 -24.31 12.10 -9.44
N GLU A 77 -25.35 11.25 -9.45
CA GLU A 77 -26.26 11.07 -10.59
C GLU A 77 -26.80 12.39 -11.14
N SER A 78 -27.14 13.36 -10.27
CA SER A 78 -27.69 14.66 -10.66
C SER A 78 -26.73 15.52 -11.50
N ARG A 79 -25.41 15.27 -11.39
CA ARG A 79 -24.36 16.02 -12.09
C ARG A 79 -23.62 15.18 -13.12
N SER A 80 -23.83 13.88 -13.09
CA SER A 80 -23.14 12.85 -13.86
C SER A 80 -23.04 13.20 -15.36
N ARG A 81 -24.14 13.59 -16.03
CA ARG A 81 -24.11 13.96 -17.47
C ARG A 81 -23.24 15.19 -17.79
N ASN A 82 -23.22 16.18 -16.90
CA ASN A 82 -22.40 17.38 -17.11
C ASN A 82 -20.92 17.06 -16.88
N LEU A 83 -20.63 16.26 -15.86
CA LEU A 83 -19.29 15.82 -15.56
C LEU A 83 -18.75 14.91 -16.67
N PHE A 84 -19.57 14.00 -17.18
CA PHE A 84 -19.22 13.15 -18.32
C PHE A 84 -18.80 14.00 -19.51
N ARG A 85 -19.64 14.97 -19.94
CA ARG A 85 -19.32 15.87 -21.05
C ARG A 85 -18.04 16.69 -20.83
N LEU A 86 -17.76 17.08 -19.58
CA LEU A 86 -16.54 17.80 -19.23
C LEU A 86 -15.29 16.91 -19.38
N LEU A 87 -15.37 15.65 -18.94
CA LEU A 87 -14.22 14.74 -18.90
C LEU A 87 -14.05 13.93 -20.19
N ASP A 88 -15.10 13.74 -20.98
CA ASP A 88 -15.10 12.92 -22.19
C ASP A 88 -14.11 13.34 -23.29
N PRO A 89 -13.76 14.62 -23.49
CA PRO A 89 -12.68 14.97 -24.43
C PRO A 89 -11.27 14.88 -23.83
N CYS A 90 -11.14 14.60 -22.53
CA CYS A 90 -9.91 14.79 -21.79
C CYS A 90 -9.01 13.55 -21.75
N ASP A 91 -7.70 13.75 -21.80
CA ASP A 91 -6.79 12.84 -21.12
C ASP A 91 -6.96 12.98 -19.60
N LEU A 92 -6.41 12.03 -18.86
CA LEU A 92 -6.63 11.91 -17.42
C LEU A 92 -5.31 11.98 -16.66
N GLY A 93 -5.31 12.59 -15.48
CA GLY A 93 -4.14 12.69 -14.62
C GLY A 93 -4.50 12.68 -13.14
N GLY A 94 -3.54 12.32 -12.31
CA GLY A 94 -3.67 12.32 -10.85
C GLY A 94 -2.55 11.54 -10.18
N PHE A 95 -2.58 11.44 -8.85
CA PHE A 95 -1.59 10.68 -8.09
C PHE A 95 -2.20 9.34 -7.68
N ASN A 96 -1.66 8.20 -8.13
CA ASN A 96 -2.26 6.87 -7.95
C ASN A 96 -3.61 6.67 -8.68
N VAL A 97 -3.92 7.57 -9.62
CA VAL A 97 -5.19 7.65 -10.35
C VAL A 97 -5.56 6.34 -11.06
N ARG A 98 -4.57 5.58 -11.55
CA ARG A 98 -4.84 4.33 -12.30
C ARG A 98 -5.34 3.21 -11.40
N ARG A 99 -4.92 3.21 -10.14
CA ARG A 99 -5.24 2.14 -9.18
C ARG A 99 -6.49 2.44 -8.38
N PHE A 100 -6.81 3.72 -8.19
CA PHE A 100 -7.88 4.13 -7.29
C PHE A 100 -8.93 5.02 -7.96
N ASP A 101 -8.60 6.28 -8.24
CA ASP A 101 -9.59 7.29 -8.62
C ASP A 101 -10.30 6.98 -9.94
N LEU A 102 -9.56 6.51 -10.95
CA LEU A 102 -10.14 6.17 -12.24
C LEU A 102 -11.12 4.98 -12.15
N PRO A 103 -10.76 3.84 -11.52
CA PRO A 103 -11.73 2.79 -11.21
C PRO A 103 -12.97 3.27 -10.45
N MET A 104 -12.80 4.10 -9.42
CA MET A 104 -13.92 4.69 -8.66
C MET A 104 -14.85 5.52 -9.54
N LEU A 105 -14.27 6.42 -10.35
CA LEU A 105 -15.02 7.29 -11.25
C LEU A 105 -15.76 6.51 -12.34
N ILE A 106 -15.12 5.50 -12.94
CA ILE A 106 -15.76 4.61 -13.93
C ILE A 106 -16.95 3.89 -13.31
N ALA A 107 -16.79 3.34 -12.10
CA ALA A 107 -17.86 2.65 -11.40
C ALA A 107 -19.03 3.60 -11.07
N GLU A 108 -18.74 4.82 -10.65
CA GLU A 108 -19.77 5.82 -10.34
C GLU A 108 -20.54 6.26 -11.60
N PHE A 109 -19.87 6.43 -12.73
CA PHE A 109 -20.54 6.66 -14.01
C PHE A 109 -21.38 5.46 -14.45
N ALA A 110 -20.88 4.24 -14.26
CA ALA A 110 -21.60 3.02 -14.60
C ALA A 110 -22.91 2.88 -13.80
N ARG A 111 -22.90 3.25 -12.51
CA ARG A 111 -24.12 3.33 -11.68
C ARG A 111 -25.14 4.32 -12.22
N CYS A 112 -24.68 5.38 -12.87
CA CYS A 112 -25.52 6.38 -13.53
C CYS A 112 -25.92 5.98 -14.96
N GLY A 113 -25.64 4.74 -15.39
CA GLY A 113 -25.97 4.25 -16.73
C GLY A 113 -25.07 4.80 -17.85
N MET A 114 -23.89 5.34 -17.53
CA MET A 114 -22.95 5.89 -18.50
C MET A 114 -21.67 5.07 -18.56
N GLN A 115 -21.17 4.83 -19.78
CA GLN A 115 -19.91 4.12 -20.01
C GLN A 115 -18.78 5.12 -20.19
N PHE A 116 -17.99 5.34 -19.14
CA PHE A 116 -16.78 6.17 -19.22
C PHE A 116 -15.59 5.36 -19.72
N ASP A 117 -15.32 5.41 -21.02
CA ASP A 117 -14.24 4.66 -21.66
C ASP A 117 -12.89 5.39 -21.52
N HIS A 118 -11.91 4.73 -20.91
CA HIS A 118 -10.56 5.25 -20.73
C HIS A 118 -9.57 4.74 -21.78
N ARG A 119 -9.91 3.76 -22.62
CA ARG A 119 -8.97 3.04 -23.49
C ARG A 119 -8.30 3.92 -24.55
N ASN A 120 -8.98 5.00 -24.98
CA ASN A 120 -8.48 5.95 -25.99
C ASN A 120 -7.90 7.24 -25.38
N ARG A 121 -7.61 7.23 -24.08
CA ARG A 121 -7.07 8.36 -23.32
C ARG A 121 -5.67 8.07 -22.83
N ARG A 122 -4.82 9.08 -22.81
CA ARG A 122 -3.58 9.03 -22.02
C ARG A 122 -3.95 9.18 -20.55
N VAL A 123 -3.37 8.35 -19.70
CA VAL A 123 -3.54 8.43 -18.25
C VAL A 123 -2.18 8.68 -17.60
N ILE A 124 -1.99 9.89 -17.08
CA ILE A 124 -0.75 10.34 -16.45
C ILE A 124 -0.85 10.13 -14.94
N ASP A 125 -0.28 9.02 -14.47
CA ASP A 125 -0.21 8.70 -13.06
C ASP A 125 1.10 9.23 -12.46
N VAL A 126 1.00 10.29 -11.66
CA VAL A 126 2.15 10.98 -11.05
C VAL A 126 2.86 10.06 -10.04
N GLN A 127 2.15 9.18 -9.33
CA GLN A 127 2.77 8.23 -8.41
C GLN A 127 3.65 7.22 -9.17
N THR A 128 3.19 6.78 -10.34
CA THR A 128 3.99 5.88 -11.20
C THR A 128 5.29 6.55 -11.63
N ILE A 129 5.26 7.85 -11.95
CA ILE A 129 6.47 8.61 -12.29
C ILE A 129 7.38 8.72 -11.07
N TYR A 130 6.84 9.09 -9.91
CA TYR A 130 7.59 9.19 -8.65
C TYR A 130 8.32 7.88 -8.32
N HIS A 131 7.62 6.75 -8.25
CA HIS A 131 8.24 5.46 -7.91
C HIS A 131 9.30 5.01 -8.92
N ARG A 132 9.17 5.38 -10.20
CA ARG A 132 10.18 5.05 -11.22
C ARG A 132 11.41 5.96 -11.18
N LYS A 133 11.26 7.20 -10.72
CA LYS A 133 12.35 8.19 -10.65
C LYS A 133 13.05 8.20 -9.30
N GLU A 134 12.33 7.83 -8.24
CA GLU A 134 12.80 7.80 -6.85
C GLU A 134 12.70 6.37 -6.27
N PRO A 135 13.46 5.39 -6.79
CA PRO A 135 13.46 4.04 -6.25
C PRO A 135 13.99 4.00 -4.82
N ARG A 136 13.62 2.95 -4.06
CA ARG A 136 14.06 2.75 -2.67
C ARG A 136 15.12 1.64 -2.61
N ASP A 137 16.20 1.82 -3.34
CA ASP A 137 17.35 0.90 -3.41
C ASP A 137 18.66 1.58 -2.96
N LEU A 138 19.74 0.79 -2.85
CA LEU A 138 21.06 1.30 -2.44
C LEU A 138 21.60 2.36 -3.40
N SER A 139 21.32 2.24 -4.70
CA SER A 139 21.78 3.22 -5.70
C SER A 139 21.10 4.57 -5.52
N ALA A 140 19.81 4.58 -5.19
CA ALA A 140 19.07 5.78 -4.83
C ALA A 140 19.54 6.37 -3.50
N ALA A 141 19.81 5.53 -2.49
CA ALA A 141 20.37 5.98 -1.23
C ALA A 141 21.75 6.62 -1.42
N ALA A 142 22.65 6.01 -2.20
CA ALA A 142 23.96 6.56 -2.53
C ALA A 142 23.84 7.92 -3.24
N ARG A 143 22.93 8.03 -4.21
CA ARG A 143 22.67 9.31 -4.90
C ARG A 143 22.17 10.38 -3.94
N PHE A 144 21.25 10.02 -3.04
CA PHE A 144 20.61 10.96 -2.12
C PHE A 144 21.54 11.43 -0.99
N TYR A 145 22.30 10.50 -0.40
CA TYR A 145 23.13 10.78 0.77
C TYR A 145 24.57 11.16 0.43
N LEU A 146 25.12 10.65 -0.67
CA LEU A 146 26.54 10.81 -1.02
C LEU A 146 26.77 11.64 -2.29
N ASP A 147 25.70 12.01 -3.02
CA ASP A 147 25.77 12.72 -4.31
C ASP A 147 26.63 12.00 -5.37
N VAL A 148 26.72 10.67 -5.29
CA VAL A 148 27.46 9.85 -6.26
C VAL A 148 26.51 9.02 -7.11
N GLN A 149 26.88 8.82 -8.39
CA GLN A 149 26.23 7.79 -9.19
C GLN A 149 26.85 6.43 -8.87
N HIS A 150 26.07 5.54 -8.25
CA HIS A 150 26.46 4.14 -8.00
C HIS A 150 26.44 3.35 -9.31
N THR A 151 27.43 3.62 -10.17
CA THR A 151 27.49 3.16 -11.58
C THR A 151 28.24 1.83 -11.74
N GLU A 152 28.98 1.39 -10.72
CA GLU A 152 29.75 0.13 -10.72
C GLU A 152 29.30 -0.86 -9.61
N ALA A 153 28.01 -0.86 -9.32
CA ALA A 153 27.37 -1.64 -8.27
C ALA A 153 27.19 -3.13 -8.63
N HIS A 154 28.28 -3.90 -8.79
CA HIS A 154 28.17 -5.31 -9.16
C HIS A 154 28.98 -6.29 -8.30
N THR A 155 29.68 -5.80 -7.26
CA THR A 155 30.34 -6.68 -6.28
C THR A 155 29.81 -6.45 -4.87
N ALA A 156 29.67 -7.53 -4.10
CA ALA A 156 29.23 -7.48 -2.71
C ALA A 156 30.09 -6.54 -1.83
N MET A 157 31.39 -6.41 -2.14
CA MET A 157 32.28 -5.51 -1.42
C MET A 157 31.98 -4.04 -1.72
N SER A 158 31.74 -3.68 -2.98
CA SER A 158 31.36 -2.31 -3.34
C SER A 158 30.03 -1.91 -2.70
N ASP A 159 29.05 -2.80 -2.71
CA ASP A 159 27.74 -2.53 -2.12
C ASP A 159 27.82 -2.36 -0.59
N ILE A 160 28.61 -3.16 0.12
CA ILE A 160 28.76 -2.98 1.58
C ILE A 160 29.54 -1.71 1.92
N GLN A 161 30.54 -1.32 1.12
CA GLN A 161 31.25 -0.04 1.30
C GLN A 161 30.31 1.15 1.10
N THR A 162 29.48 1.13 0.05
CA THR A 162 28.45 2.14 -0.17
C THR A 162 27.43 2.16 0.96
N THR A 163 27.02 0.99 1.47
CA THR A 163 26.09 0.88 2.60
C THR A 163 26.65 1.55 3.87
N VAL A 164 27.93 1.30 4.18
CA VAL A 164 28.60 1.94 5.33
C VAL A 164 28.69 3.46 5.14
N ALA A 165 29.06 3.93 3.95
CA ALA A 165 29.11 5.36 3.66
C ALA A 165 27.72 6.03 3.76
N VAL A 166 26.66 5.34 3.31
CA VAL A 166 25.28 5.82 3.47
C VAL A 166 24.90 5.94 4.95
N LEU A 167 25.25 4.96 5.79
CA LEU A 167 24.97 5.05 7.23
C LEU A 167 25.68 6.25 7.88
N ASP A 168 26.95 6.47 7.55
CA ASP A 168 27.73 7.63 8.04
C ASP A 168 27.06 8.97 7.65
N ALA A 169 26.62 9.08 6.39
CA ALA A 169 25.90 10.25 5.92
C ALA A 169 24.51 10.41 6.58
N GLN A 170 23.82 9.31 6.90
CA GLN A 170 22.56 9.34 7.64
C GLN A 170 22.75 9.86 9.07
N LEU A 171 23.74 9.34 9.79
CA LEU A 171 24.09 9.80 11.14
C LEU A 171 24.49 11.28 11.16
N THR A 172 25.17 11.75 10.12
CA THR A 172 25.51 13.17 9.96
C THR A 172 24.29 14.03 9.67
N ARG A 173 23.36 13.54 8.83
CA ARG A 173 22.19 14.29 8.36
C ARG A 173 21.07 14.38 9.40
N TYR A 174 20.89 13.36 10.23
CA TYR A 174 19.76 13.20 11.14
C TYR A 174 20.22 13.30 12.60
N PRO A 175 20.17 14.48 13.25
CA PRO A 175 20.61 14.65 14.63
C PRO A 175 19.78 13.87 15.66
N ASP A 176 18.57 13.45 15.28
CA ASP A 176 17.67 12.61 16.07
C ASP A 176 18.03 11.11 15.98
N LEU A 177 18.89 10.73 15.04
CA LEU A 177 19.42 9.37 14.94
C LEU A 177 20.66 9.24 15.82
N SER A 178 20.47 8.68 17.01
CA SER A 178 21.57 8.51 17.97
C SER A 178 22.67 7.60 17.40
N PRO A 179 23.96 8.01 17.43
CA PRO A 179 25.08 7.24 16.90
C PRO A 179 25.55 6.16 17.89
N ASP A 180 24.62 5.42 18.48
CA ASP A 180 24.89 4.31 19.38
C ASP A 180 24.22 3.02 18.89
N MET A 181 24.88 1.89 19.11
CA MET A 181 24.47 0.61 18.51
C MET A 181 23.09 0.14 19.00
N ASP A 182 22.76 0.37 20.27
CA ASP A 182 21.50 -0.11 20.84
C ASP A 182 20.31 0.72 20.34
N SER A 183 20.47 2.04 20.23
CA SER A 183 19.45 2.93 19.65
C SER A 183 19.29 2.69 18.16
N LEU A 184 20.38 2.53 17.41
CA LEU A 184 20.31 2.19 15.98
C LEU A 184 19.62 0.85 15.75
N HIS A 185 20.00 -0.16 16.54
CA HIS A 185 19.35 -1.47 16.50
C HIS A 185 17.84 -1.35 16.81
N SER A 186 17.48 -0.68 17.90
CA SER A 186 16.08 -0.47 18.32
C SER A 186 15.27 0.30 17.27
N TYR A 187 15.90 1.28 16.60
CA TYR A 187 15.27 2.04 15.52
C TYR A 187 14.94 1.14 14.31
N CYS A 188 15.84 0.21 13.99
CA CYS A 188 15.65 -0.77 12.91
C CYS A 188 14.68 -1.90 13.30
N ASP A 189 14.66 -2.32 14.56
CA ASP A 189 13.89 -3.47 15.07
C ASP A 189 12.40 -3.11 15.37
N ARG A 190 11.74 -2.41 14.44
CA ARG A 190 10.30 -2.07 14.56
C ARG A 190 9.39 -3.30 14.52
N SER A 191 9.92 -4.45 14.13
CA SER A 191 9.26 -5.75 14.18
C SER A 191 10.34 -6.80 14.43
N PRO A 192 10.17 -7.69 15.43
CA PRO A 192 11.22 -8.64 15.80
C PRO A 192 11.68 -9.45 14.60
N LEU A 193 12.99 -9.57 14.42
CA LEU A 193 13.58 -10.46 13.43
C LEU A 193 13.15 -11.90 13.73
N ARG A 194 12.34 -12.49 12.84
CA ARG A 194 11.81 -13.85 12.97
C ARG A 194 12.37 -14.72 11.88
N ILE A 195 13.41 -15.47 12.20
CA ILE A 195 14.11 -16.37 11.28
C ILE A 195 14.08 -17.80 11.82
N GLY A 196 14.05 -18.77 10.92
CA GLY A 196 14.10 -20.19 11.29
C GLY A 196 12.92 -20.61 12.17
N PHE A 197 13.21 -21.04 13.40
CA PHE A 197 12.19 -21.46 14.37
C PHE A 197 11.22 -20.31 14.73
N ASP A 198 11.78 -19.12 14.96
CA ASP A 198 11.03 -17.93 15.42
C ASP A 198 10.07 -17.38 14.36
N GLU A 199 10.18 -17.87 13.12
CA GLU A 199 9.24 -17.57 12.04
C GLU A 199 7.84 -18.12 12.34
N TRP A 200 7.76 -19.30 12.95
CA TRP A 200 6.51 -20.03 13.21
C TRP A 200 6.16 -20.13 14.68
N PHE A 201 7.18 -20.15 15.54
CA PHE A 201 7.03 -20.46 16.94
C PHE A 201 7.74 -19.44 17.84
N ARG A 202 7.39 -19.44 19.11
CA ARG A 202 8.16 -18.82 20.20
C ARG A 202 8.08 -19.74 21.41
N ARG A 203 9.05 -19.65 22.31
CA ARG A 203 9.04 -20.39 23.57
C ARG A 203 8.51 -19.49 24.70
N GLU A 204 7.59 -20.02 25.50
CA GLU A 204 7.18 -19.43 26.78
C GLU A 204 7.26 -20.53 27.85
N GLY A 205 8.35 -20.53 28.62
CA GLY A 205 8.65 -21.66 29.51
C GLY A 205 8.88 -22.94 28.71
N GLU A 206 8.14 -24.00 29.04
CA GLU A 206 8.17 -25.28 28.32
C GLU A 206 7.25 -25.30 27.08
N ASP A 207 6.38 -24.30 26.93
CA ASP A 207 5.42 -24.24 25.83
C ASP A 207 6.06 -23.70 24.55
N VAL A 208 5.68 -24.33 23.43
CA VAL A 208 5.99 -23.85 22.08
C VAL A 208 4.73 -23.25 21.51
N ILE A 209 4.72 -21.96 21.19
CA ILE A 209 3.50 -21.21 20.82
C ILE A 209 3.60 -20.69 19.40
N PHE A 210 2.54 -20.84 18.63
CA PHE A 210 2.46 -20.30 17.27
C PHE A 210 2.49 -18.76 17.25
N VAL A 211 3.40 -18.18 16.48
CA VAL A 211 3.51 -16.71 16.34
C VAL A 211 2.81 -16.14 15.11
N LYS A 212 2.43 -17.00 14.17
CA LYS A 212 1.70 -16.65 12.94
C LYS A 212 0.79 -17.80 12.47
N GLY A 213 0.02 -17.54 11.42
CA GLY A 213 -0.86 -18.51 10.79
C GLY A 213 -2.17 -18.75 11.55
N LYS A 214 -2.92 -19.76 11.10
CA LYS A 214 -4.28 -20.09 11.58
C LYS A 214 -4.37 -20.34 13.09
N HIS A 215 -3.27 -20.80 13.70
CA HIS A 215 -3.19 -21.20 15.10
C HIS A 215 -2.40 -20.21 15.97
N LYS A 216 -2.16 -18.98 15.49
CA LYS A 216 -1.45 -17.95 16.27
C LYS A 216 -1.97 -17.85 17.71
N GLY A 217 -1.06 -17.90 18.67
CA GLY A 217 -1.34 -17.85 20.11
C GLY A 217 -1.68 -19.20 20.77
N GLN A 218 -1.87 -20.28 20.00
CA GLN A 218 -2.08 -21.62 20.54
C GLN A 218 -0.74 -22.33 20.79
N THR A 219 -0.69 -23.21 21.80
CA THR A 219 0.46 -24.09 22.03
C THR A 219 0.51 -25.18 20.97
N LEU A 220 1.71 -25.60 20.57
CA LEU A 220 1.96 -26.66 19.61
C LEU A 220 1.34 -27.98 20.08
N GLN A 221 1.42 -28.25 21.38
CA GLN A 221 0.81 -29.40 22.04
C GLN A 221 -0.72 -29.39 21.88
N SER A 222 -1.38 -28.26 22.10
CA SER A 222 -2.85 -28.16 21.94
C SER A 222 -3.29 -28.39 20.49
N VAL A 223 -2.49 -27.92 19.52
CA VAL A 223 -2.75 -28.14 18.10
C VAL A 223 -2.48 -29.59 17.70
N ALA A 224 -1.44 -30.21 18.24
CA ALA A 224 -1.16 -31.64 18.02
C ALA A 224 -2.32 -32.52 18.50
N LEU A 225 -2.86 -32.25 19.70
CA LEU A 225 -3.96 -33.04 20.29
C LEU A 225 -5.28 -32.90 19.52
N GLY A 226 -5.65 -31.69 19.13
CA GLY A 226 -6.97 -31.42 18.53
C GLY A 226 -6.99 -31.36 17.01
N LYS A 227 -5.85 -31.10 16.36
CA LYS A 227 -5.76 -30.66 14.96
C LYS A 227 -4.44 -31.11 14.30
N SER A 228 -4.01 -32.35 14.54
CA SER A 228 -2.77 -32.93 14.02
C SER A 228 -2.61 -32.82 12.50
N ASP A 229 -3.70 -32.88 11.73
CA ASP A 229 -3.71 -32.66 10.27
C ASP A 229 -3.04 -31.34 9.85
N TYR A 230 -3.19 -30.28 10.65
CA TYR A 230 -2.54 -29.01 10.38
C TYR A 230 -1.01 -29.12 10.51
N LEU A 231 -0.52 -29.88 11.48
CA LEU A 231 0.92 -30.10 11.69
C LEU A 231 1.52 -30.98 10.59
N TYR A 232 0.81 -32.03 10.16
CA TYR A 232 1.20 -32.81 9.00
C TYR A 232 1.20 -31.95 7.72
N TRP A 233 0.20 -31.09 7.54
CA TRP A 233 0.21 -30.12 6.44
C TRP A 233 1.44 -29.23 6.48
N MET A 234 1.79 -28.67 7.65
CA MET A 234 2.99 -27.83 7.81
C MET A 234 4.26 -28.56 7.39
N GLN A 235 4.47 -29.79 7.87
CA GLN A 235 5.67 -30.57 7.55
C GLN A 235 5.80 -30.94 6.07
N ASN A 236 4.67 -31.09 5.37
CA ASN A 236 4.63 -31.57 3.99
C ASN A 236 4.45 -30.47 2.94
N LYS A 237 3.95 -29.29 3.33
CA LYS A 237 3.60 -28.20 2.40
C LYS A 237 4.41 -26.93 2.59
N ILE A 238 5.13 -26.78 3.70
CA ILE A 238 6.08 -25.69 3.89
C ILE A 238 7.45 -26.21 3.48
N GLU A 239 7.87 -25.86 2.26
CA GLU A 239 9.11 -26.37 1.64
C GLU A 239 10.35 -26.02 2.48
N ASP A 240 10.39 -24.81 3.05
CA ASP A 240 11.54 -24.30 3.83
C ASP A 240 11.27 -24.28 5.35
N LEU A 241 10.49 -25.24 5.87
CA LEU A 241 10.25 -25.31 7.31
C LEU A 241 11.57 -25.62 8.05
N HIS A 242 11.98 -24.72 8.95
CA HIS A 242 13.24 -24.84 9.67
C HIS A 242 13.37 -26.19 10.42
N PRO A 243 14.54 -26.85 10.42
CA PRO A 243 14.71 -28.18 11.04
C PRO A 243 14.31 -28.24 12.52
N GLU A 244 14.56 -27.18 13.29
CA GLU A 244 14.13 -27.12 14.69
C GLU A 244 12.60 -27.09 14.82
N ALA A 245 11.92 -26.28 14.00
CA ALA A 245 10.47 -26.21 13.97
C ALA A 245 9.85 -27.57 13.61
N LYS A 246 10.45 -28.26 12.63
CA LYS A 246 10.05 -29.61 12.25
C LYS A 246 10.23 -30.60 13.41
N LYS A 247 11.37 -30.56 14.10
CA LYS A 247 11.66 -31.43 15.25
C LYS A 247 10.68 -31.23 16.40
N GLU A 248 10.32 -29.98 16.72
CA GLU A 248 9.32 -29.71 17.76
C GLU A 248 7.93 -30.20 17.36
N ILE A 249 7.55 -30.07 16.08
CA ILE A 249 6.30 -30.65 15.56
C ILE A 249 6.31 -32.19 15.69
N GLU A 250 7.40 -32.85 15.31
CA GLU A 250 7.55 -34.31 15.43
C GLU A 250 7.42 -34.78 16.88
N LYS A 251 8.08 -34.09 17.81
CA LYS A 251 7.96 -34.37 19.25
C LYS A 251 6.51 -34.23 19.72
N ALA A 252 5.84 -33.14 19.35
CA ALA A 252 4.47 -32.88 19.76
C ALA A 252 3.50 -33.95 19.23
N LEU A 253 3.64 -34.34 17.96
CA LEU A 253 2.84 -35.41 17.36
C LEU A 253 3.11 -36.78 18.03
N ALA A 254 4.38 -37.11 18.31
CA ALA A 254 4.74 -38.38 18.95
C ALA A 254 4.17 -38.52 20.37
N LEU A 255 4.17 -37.44 21.16
CA LEU A 255 3.58 -37.44 22.50
C LEU A 255 2.07 -37.70 22.46
N THR A 256 1.35 -37.19 21.44
CA THR A 256 -0.09 -37.45 21.29
C THR A 256 -0.43 -38.88 20.90
N THR A 257 0.50 -39.62 20.27
CA THR A 257 0.30 -41.03 19.91
C THR A 257 0.66 -42.01 21.03
N ALA A 258 1.36 -41.57 22.08
CA ALA A 258 1.76 -42.42 23.21
C ALA A 258 0.70 -42.47 24.33
N ASP A 259 -0.27 -41.55 24.34
CA ASP A 259 -1.36 -41.43 25.32
C ASP A 259 -2.70 -42.05 24.83
N THR A 260 -2.69 -42.79 23.72
CA THR A 260 -3.82 -43.58 23.18
C THR A 260 -3.51 -45.07 23.16
#